data_AF-E0W2Z1-F1
#
_entry.id   AF-E0W2Z1-F1
#
_cell.length_a   1.000
_cell.length_b   1.000
_cell.length_c   1.000
_cell.angle_alpha   90.00
_cell.angle_beta   90.00
_cell.angle_gamma   90.00
#
_symmetry.space_group_name_H-M   'P 1'
#
loop_
_entity.id
_entity.type
_entity.pdbx_description
1 polymer ?
#
loop_
_entity_poly.entity_id
_entity_poly.type
_entity_poly.pdbx_seq_one_letter_code
_entity_poly.pdbx_strand_id
1 'polypeptide(L)'
;MEFPSNTKMFFQNLKQCPICLRQFTPERIIYHENICKTSAEIQRSLFDSTLQRISGTEVENMTKREIFKSRLNDTAKSMIIFQNDVNQIAFVKQSKTKGPTQLSTNWRAKDVEFLKRVRNDKKPIESKTNNSPMIPKLECEDFLQCPLCLRTFNTPSFDRHIKVCVEVQNRKKSKPSVGYSKSDKISQEEV
;
A
#
# COMPACT_ATOMS: atom_id res chain seq x y z
N MET A 1 17.29 -30.07 7.55
CA MET A 1 16.85 -30.08 6.14
C MET A 1 17.32 -28.77 5.53
N GLU A 2 18.40 -28.80 4.76
CA GLU A 2 18.95 -27.63 4.11
C GLU A 2 18.20 -27.38 2.79
N PHE A 3 17.63 -26.20 2.62
CA PHE A 3 17.01 -25.80 1.36
C PHE A 3 18.12 -25.43 0.38
N PRO A 4 18.24 -26.11 -0.79
CA PRO A 4 19.26 -25.76 -1.75
C PRO A 4 18.96 -24.36 -2.31
N SER A 5 19.83 -23.41 -1.98
CA SER A 5 19.83 -22.04 -2.48
C SER A 5 20.14 -22.00 -3.98
N ASN A 6 19.18 -22.45 -4.81
CA ASN A 6 19.27 -22.35 -6.25
C ASN A 6 18.81 -20.95 -6.71
N THR A 7 19.49 -19.92 -6.24
CA THR A 7 19.23 -18.51 -6.60
C THR A 7 20.24 -17.95 -7.60
N LYS A 8 21.21 -18.77 -8.07
CA LYS A 8 22.40 -18.26 -8.77
C LYS A 8 22.53 -18.57 -10.26
N MET A 9 21.59 -19.29 -10.89
CA MET A 9 21.79 -19.80 -12.27
C MET A 9 20.93 -19.16 -13.39
N PHE A 10 20.09 -18.15 -13.10
CA PHE A 10 19.22 -17.55 -14.13
C PHE A 10 19.76 -16.28 -14.83
N PHE A 11 20.97 -15.80 -14.46
CA PHE A 11 21.48 -14.50 -14.95
C PHE A 11 22.33 -14.58 -16.24
N GLN A 12 22.58 -15.78 -16.78
CA GLN A 12 23.62 -15.95 -17.81
C GLN A 12 23.22 -15.48 -19.22
N ASN A 13 21.96 -15.17 -19.49
CA ASN A 13 21.50 -14.77 -20.83
C ASN A 13 20.51 -13.59 -20.81
N LEU A 14 20.72 -12.60 -19.95
CA LEU A 14 19.88 -11.40 -19.94
C LEU A 14 20.40 -10.35 -20.94
N LYS A 15 19.48 -9.78 -21.71
CA LYS A 15 19.73 -8.63 -22.58
C LYS A 15 19.19 -7.37 -21.91
N GLN A 16 19.91 -6.26 -22.01
CA GLN A 16 19.48 -4.98 -21.47
C GLN A 16 18.66 -4.19 -22.49
N CYS A 17 17.59 -3.54 -22.04
CA CYS A 17 16.83 -2.61 -22.89
C CYS A 17 17.65 -1.34 -23.14
N PRO A 18 17.76 -0.83 -24.39
CA PRO A 18 18.53 0.37 -24.69
C PRO A 18 17.91 1.67 -24.13
N ILE A 19 16.62 1.64 -23.75
CA ILE A 19 15.88 2.83 -23.32
C ILE A 19 15.90 2.97 -21.79
N CYS A 20 15.53 1.92 -21.05
CA CYS A 20 15.45 1.98 -19.59
C CYS A 20 16.51 1.15 -18.85
N LEU A 21 17.46 0.53 -19.58
CA LEU A 21 18.60 -0.22 -19.05
C LEU A 21 18.26 -1.40 -18.12
N ARG A 22 17.00 -1.86 -18.12
CA ARG A 22 16.58 -3.05 -17.37
C ARG A 22 16.94 -4.31 -18.14
N GLN A 23 17.27 -5.37 -17.41
CA GLN A 23 17.69 -6.67 -17.96
C GLN A 23 16.50 -7.64 -18.09
N PHE A 24 16.39 -8.30 -19.24
CA PHE A 24 15.31 -9.22 -19.58
C PHE A 24 15.85 -10.48 -20.27
N THR A 25 15.07 -11.56 -20.24
CA THR A 25 15.34 -12.73 -21.09
C THR A 25 15.20 -12.35 -22.58
N PRO A 26 15.92 -13.02 -23.51
CA PRO A 26 15.87 -12.69 -24.93
C PRO A 26 14.47 -12.83 -25.53
N GLU A 27 13.64 -13.70 -24.98
CA GLU A 27 12.24 -13.85 -25.41
C GLU A 27 11.36 -12.68 -24.96
N ARG A 28 11.61 -12.10 -23.76
CA ARG A 28 10.77 -11.03 -23.19
C ARG A 28 11.21 -9.63 -23.60
N ILE A 29 12.48 -9.43 -23.97
CA ILE A 29 13.00 -8.10 -24.35
C ILE A 29 12.27 -7.52 -25.56
N ILE A 30 11.87 -8.35 -26.52
CA ILE A 30 11.14 -7.94 -27.74
C ILE A 30 9.84 -7.18 -27.37
N TYR A 31 9.04 -7.75 -26.46
CA TYR A 31 7.82 -7.11 -25.97
C TYR A 31 8.11 -5.89 -25.12
N HIS A 32 9.13 -5.98 -24.27
CA HIS A 32 9.53 -4.88 -23.41
C HIS A 32 9.98 -3.66 -24.22
N GLU A 33 10.75 -3.83 -25.29
CA GLU A 33 11.22 -2.73 -26.13
C GLU A 33 10.07 -1.92 -26.72
N ASN A 34 9.03 -2.59 -27.23
CA ASN A 34 7.86 -1.91 -27.80
C ASN A 34 7.11 -1.09 -26.74
N ILE A 35 6.91 -1.64 -25.54
CA ILE A 35 6.26 -0.94 -24.42
C ILE A 35 7.15 0.18 -23.88
N CYS A 36 8.46 -0.06 -23.82
CA CYS A 36 9.42 0.90 -23.31
C CYS A 36 9.56 2.12 -24.22
N LYS A 37 9.49 1.95 -25.55
CA LYS A 37 9.43 3.05 -26.53
C LYS A 37 8.25 3.96 -26.24
N THR A 38 7.04 3.41 -26.21
CA THR A 38 5.81 4.20 -25.92
C THR A 38 5.87 4.88 -24.55
N SER A 39 6.41 4.21 -23.53
CA SER A 39 6.54 4.77 -22.18
C SER A 39 7.61 5.87 -22.09
N ALA A 40 8.62 5.84 -22.93
CA ALA A 40 9.66 6.87 -23.00
C ALA A 40 9.23 8.09 -23.82
N GLU A 41 8.42 7.86 -24.86
CA GLU A 41 7.77 8.94 -25.63
C GLU A 41 6.72 9.66 -24.78
N ILE A 42 5.92 8.91 -24.02
CA ILE A 42 4.92 9.47 -23.10
C ILE A 42 5.60 9.80 -21.78
N GLN A 43 6.26 10.97 -21.72
CA GLN A 43 6.68 11.53 -20.43
C GLN A 43 5.45 11.97 -19.65
N ARG A 44 4.92 11.07 -18.81
CA ARG A 44 3.83 11.39 -17.89
C ARG A 44 4.29 12.55 -17.02
N SER A 45 3.48 13.62 -16.96
CA SER A 45 3.74 14.72 -16.06
C SER A 45 3.79 14.21 -14.62
N LEU A 46 4.65 14.82 -13.81
CA LEU A 46 4.70 14.52 -12.38
C LEU A 46 3.31 14.77 -11.79
N PHE A 47 2.68 13.71 -11.32
CA PHE A 47 1.38 13.78 -10.69
C PHE A 47 1.52 14.51 -9.35
N ASP A 48 1.02 15.74 -9.30
CA ASP A 48 1.02 16.52 -8.07
C ASP A 48 -0.22 16.16 -7.23
N SER A 49 0.00 15.35 -6.20
CA SER A 49 -1.06 14.95 -5.25
C SER A 49 -1.69 16.13 -4.53
N THR A 50 -1.06 17.31 -4.53
CA THR A 50 -1.61 18.54 -3.97
C THR A 50 -2.65 19.14 -4.90
N LEU A 51 -2.31 19.24 -6.19
CA LEU A 51 -3.23 19.72 -7.21
C LEU A 51 -4.45 18.81 -7.34
N GLN A 52 -4.24 17.48 -7.35
CA GLN A 52 -5.36 16.53 -7.41
C GLN A 52 -6.31 16.64 -6.19
N ARG A 53 -5.77 16.93 -5.01
CA ARG A 53 -6.59 17.10 -3.80
C ARG A 53 -7.35 18.42 -3.79
N ILE A 54 -6.76 19.44 -4.37
CA ILE A 54 -7.35 20.78 -4.42
C ILE A 54 -8.36 20.84 -5.56
N SER A 55 -8.26 20.02 -6.61
CA SER A 55 -9.31 19.95 -7.63
C SER A 55 -10.59 19.24 -7.14
N GLY A 56 -11.85 19.63 -7.33
CA GLY A 56 -12.51 20.91 -7.53
C GLY A 56 -13.03 21.46 -6.21
N THR A 57 -12.11 21.95 -5.38
CA THR A 57 -12.40 22.62 -4.11
C THR A 57 -12.33 24.13 -4.31
N GLU A 58 -12.96 24.90 -3.43
CA GLU A 58 -12.93 26.37 -3.48
C GLU A 58 -11.50 26.97 -3.44
N VAL A 59 -10.52 26.16 -3.04
CA VAL A 59 -9.10 26.52 -2.89
C VAL A 59 -8.29 26.37 -4.19
N GLU A 60 -8.88 25.90 -5.30
CA GLU A 60 -8.21 25.71 -6.61
C GLU A 60 -7.51 26.94 -7.15
N ASN A 61 -8.09 28.11 -6.93
CA ASN A 61 -7.59 29.37 -7.48
C ASN A 61 -6.50 30.02 -6.61
N MET A 62 -6.17 29.42 -5.45
CA MET A 62 -5.09 29.94 -4.60
C MET A 62 -3.73 29.66 -5.25
N THR A 63 -2.86 30.67 -5.26
CA THR A 63 -1.54 30.54 -5.86
C THR A 63 -0.71 29.47 -5.12
N LYS A 64 0.17 28.76 -5.83
CA LYS A 64 1.13 27.82 -5.21
C LYS A 64 1.89 28.45 -4.05
N ARG A 65 2.13 29.76 -4.11
CA ARG A 65 2.78 30.56 -3.07
C ARG A 65 1.90 30.75 -1.83
N GLU A 66 0.59 30.89 -1.97
CA GLU A 66 -0.35 30.98 -0.85
C GLU A 66 -0.57 29.61 -0.19
N ILE A 67 -0.64 28.54 -0.98
CA ILE A 67 -0.70 27.15 -0.47
C ILE A 67 0.60 26.80 0.30
N PHE A 68 1.74 27.28 -0.18
CA PHE A 68 3.02 27.09 0.51
C PHE A 68 3.13 27.97 1.77
N LYS A 69 2.67 29.22 1.72
CA LYS A 69 2.64 30.12 2.88
C LYS A 69 1.68 29.64 3.98
N SER A 70 0.53 29.05 3.62
CA SER A 70 -0.38 28.46 4.62
C SER A 70 0.29 27.29 5.34
N ARG A 71 0.97 26.39 4.60
CA ARG A 71 1.77 25.31 5.20
C ARG A 71 2.91 25.83 6.07
N LEU A 72 3.64 26.86 5.63
CA LEU A 72 4.72 27.46 6.41
C LEU A 72 4.19 28.10 7.69
N ASN A 73 3.04 28.78 7.64
CA ASN A 73 2.41 29.38 8.80
C ASN A 73 1.89 28.32 9.79
N ASP A 74 1.44 27.15 9.30
CA ASP A 74 1.07 26.01 10.15
C ASP A 74 2.32 25.40 10.81
N THR A 75 3.44 25.29 10.09
CA THR A 75 4.71 24.80 10.67
C THR A 75 5.35 25.80 11.62
N ALA A 76 5.34 27.10 11.32
CA ALA A 76 5.87 28.16 12.19
C ALA A 76 5.00 28.31 13.45
N LYS A 77 3.67 28.18 13.35
CA LYS A 77 2.79 28.04 14.52
C LYS A 77 3.15 26.80 15.34
N SER A 78 3.42 25.66 14.71
CA SER A 78 3.85 24.45 15.44
C SER A 78 5.25 24.56 16.07
N MET A 79 6.13 25.40 15.53
CA MET A 79 7.50 25.62 16.02
C MET A 79 7.56 26.67 17.14
N ILE A 80 6.74 27.72 17.09
CA ILE A 80 6.60 28.74 18.16
C ILE A 80 5.97 28.13 19.42
N ILE A 81 5.05 27.16 19.28
CA ILE A 81 4.48 26.43 20.42
C ILE A 81 5.54 25.59 21.16
N PHE A 82 6.61 25.14 20.49
CA PHE A 82 7.63 24.29 21.12
C PHE A 82 8.70 25.09 21.89
N GLN A 83 8.97 26.35 21.52
CA GLN A 83 10.01 27.17 22.16
C GLN A 83 9.52 27.89 23.44
N ASN A 84 8.21 28.12 23.57
CA ASN A 84 7.63 28.89 24.68
C ASN A 84 7.38 28.07 25.97
N ASP A 85 7.54 26.74 25.93
CA ASP A 85 7.30 25.85 27.09
C ASP A 85 8.53 25.60 27.98
N VAL A 86 9.67 26.24 27.72
CA VAL A 86 10.86 26.14 28.60
C VAL A 86 10.95 27.29 29.63
N ASN A 87 10.21 28.39 29.45
CA ASN A 87 10.35 29.60 30.29
C ASN A 87 9.12 29.98 31.14
N GLN A 88 8.21 29.04 31.46
CA GLN A 88 7.11 29.29 32.41
C GLN A 88 6.99 28.26 33.54
N ILE A 89 8.10 27.67 34.01
CA ILE A 89 8.15 27.07 35.35
C ILE A 89 8.45 28.18 36.38
N ALA A 90 7.53 29.13 36.53
CA ALA A 90 7.52 30.01 37.68
C ALA A 90 6.12 30.62 37.83
N PHE A 91 5.42 30.17 38.87
CA PHE A 91 4.32 30.89 39.52
C PHE A 91 3.03 31.02 38.69
N VAL A 92 1.94 30.35 39.12
CA VAL A 92 0.62 30.96 39.39
C VAL A 92 -0.41 29.88 39.74
N LYS A 93 -1.21 30.25 40.74
CA LYS A 93 -2.24 29.47 41.43
C LYS A 93 -3.48 29.21 40.57
N GLN A 94 -4.22 28.18 41.00
CA GLN A 94 -5.54 27.71 40.59
C GLN A 94 -6.52 28.76 40.03
N SER A 95 -7.24 28.42 38.95
CA SER A 95 -8.65 28.82 38.77
C SER A 95 -9.41 27.82 37.86
N LYS A 96 -10.67 27.56 38.22
CA LYS A 96 -11.66 26.73 37.52
C LYS A 96 -12.37 27.55 36.44
N THR A 97 -12.61 27.02 35.23
CA THR A 97 -13.85 27.22 34.43
C THR A 97 -13.94 26.22 33.26
N LYS A 98 -15.16 26.06 32.72
CA LYS A 98 -15.73 24.95 31.94
C LYS A 98 -15.47 25.12 30.41
N GLY A 99 -15.44 24.02 29.65
CA GLY A 99 -15.05 23.94 28.21
C GLY A 99 -15.99 24.63 27.19
N PRO A 100 -15.71 24.57 25.84
CA PRO A 100 -15.53 23.30 25.11
C PRO A 100 -14.49 23.26 23.95
N THR A 101 -14.07 22.02 23.60
CA THR A 101 -13.59 21.51 22.29
C THR A 101 -12.17 21.83 21.74
N GLN A 102 -11.27 20.84 21.96
CA GLN A 102 -10.53 20.06 20.96
C GLN A 102 -9.20 20.55 20.32
N LEU A 103 -8.24 19.59 20.34
CA LEU A 103 -7.11 19.37 19.42
C LEU A 103 -5.78 20.09 19.67
N SER A 104 -5.14 19.80 20.79
CA SER A 104 -3.81 19.19 20.67
C SER A 104 -3.62 18.24 21.84
N THR A 105 -3.55 16.95 21.57
CA THR A 105 -3.23 15.98 22.62
C THR A 105 -2.20 15.05 22.09
N ASN A 106 -1.02 15.61 21.83
CA ASN A 106 0.28 14.94 21.70
C ASN A 106 0.15 13.44 21.35
N TRP A 107 -0.47 13.15 20.20
CA TRP A 107 -1.03 11.81 19.97
C TRP A 107 0.10 10.81 19.85
N ARG A 108 1.25 11.26 19.34
CA ARG A 108 2.49 10.49 19.30
C ARG A 108 3.00 10.15 20.69
N ALA A 109 2.95 11.09 21.65
CA ALA A 109 3.34 10.78 23.03
C ALA A 109 2.39 9.76 23.67
N LYS A 110 1.08 9.94 23.49
CA LYS A 110 0.06 9.01 23.98
C LYS A 110 0.14 7.63 23.31
N ASP A 111 0.43 7.58 22.02
CA ASP A 111 0.58 6.35 21.24
C ASP A 111 1.88 5.61 21.62
N VAL A 112 2.98 6.34 21.78
CA VAL A 112 4.25 5.76 22.28
C VAL A 112 4.08 5.23 23.71
N GLU A 113 3.38 5.95 24.58
CA GLU A 113 3.11 5.51 25.94
C GLU A 113 2.17 4.31 25.98
N PHE A 114 1.16 4.27 25.10
CA PHE A 114 0.29 3.12 24.89
C PHE A 114 1.07 1.90 24.39
N LEU A 115 1.93 2.06 23.38
CA LEU A 115 2.77 0.98 22.84
C LEU A 115 3.76 0.45 23.89
N LYS A 116 4.35 1.33 24.72
CA LYS A 116 5.18 0.94 25.86
C LYS A 116 4.38 0.14 26.89
N ARG A 117 3.19 0.61 27.27
CA ARG A 117 2.30 -0.10 28.21
C ARG A 117 1.90 -1.47 27.65
N VAL A 118 1.42 -1.54 26.42
CA VAL A 118 1.09 -2.81 25.75
C VAL A 118 2.29 -3.74 25.75
N ARG A 119 3.50 -3.26 25.40
CA ARG A 119 4.71 -4.09 25.33
C ARG A 119 5.19 -4.56 26.70
N ASN A 120 5.04 -3.75 27.74
CA ASN A 120 5.36 -4.12 29.12
C ASN A 120 4.33 -5.09 29.72
N ASP A 121 3.07 -4.96 29.31
CA ASP A 121 1.96 -5.83 29.74
C ASP A 121 1.88 -7.13 28.92
N LYS A 122 2.70 -7.29 27.86
CA LYS A 122 2.87 -8.57 27.17
C LYS A 122 3.59 -9.55 28.11
N LYS A 123 2.81 -10.22 28.95
CA LYS A 123 3.25 -11.44 29.62
C LYS A 123 3.67 -12.44 28.54
N PRO A 124 4.79 -13.17 28.72
CA PRO A 124 5.05 -14.35 27.90
C PRO A 124 3.81 -15.24 28.01
N ILE A 125 3.22 -15.58 26.87
CA ILE A 125 2.16 -16.59 26.85
C ILE A 125 2.90 -17.89 27.13
N GLU A 126 2.97 -18.26 28.41
CA GLU A 126 3.41 -19.59 28.80
C GLU A 126 2.46 -20.58 28.13
N SER A 127 3.06 -21.41 27.29
CA SER A 127 2.39 -22.48 26.59
C SER A 127 1.64 -23.36 27.58
N LYS A 128 0.34 -23.62 27.29
CA LYS A 128 -0.54 -24.68 27.85
C LYS A 128 -1.41 -24.26 29.04
N THR A 129 -2.53 -23.58 28.78
CA THR A 129 -3.87 -24.05 29.20
C THR A 129 -4.91 -23.49 28.22
N ASN A 130 -5.91 -24.30 27.87
CA ASN A 130 -6.93 -24.03 26.85
C ASN A 130 -7.99 -22.98 27.27
N ASN A 131 -7.64 -22.01 28.12
CA ASN A 131 -8.57 -21.01 28.65
C ASN A 131 -8.03 -19.59 28.46
N SER A 132 -7.59 -19.25 27.24
CA SER A 132 -7.71 -17.85 26.81
C SER A 132 -9.21 -17.58 26.65
N PRO A 133 -9.77 -16.46 27.17
CA PRO A 133 -11.15 -16.11 26.85
C PRO A 133 -11.21 -16.00 25.33
N MET A 134 -11.79 -17.01 24.70
CA MET A 134 -12.08 -16.97 23.29
C MET A 134 -12.97 -15.76 23.14
N ILE A 135 -12.44 -14.69 22.55
CA ILE A 135 -13.29 -13.66 21.98
C ILE A 135 -14.31 -14.46 21.18
N PRO A 136 -15.61 -14.41 21.53
CA PRO A 136 -16.63 -15.07 20.72
C PRO A 136 -16.31 -14.65 19.31
N LYS A 137 -16.01 -15.63 18.45
CA LYS A 137 -15.82 -15.33 17.03
C LYS A 137 -17.09 -14.57 16.70
N LEU A 138 -16.98 -13.26 16.47
CA LEU A 138 -18.09 -12.49 15.97
C LEU A 138 -18.32 -13.16 14.62
N GLU A 139 -19.26 -14.09 14.62
CA GLU A 139 -19.78 -14.76 13.46
C GLU A 139 -20.45 -13.63 12.69
N CYS A 140 -19.64 -12.91 11.93
CA CYS A 140 -20.13 -12.20 10.77
C CYS A 140 -20.56 -13.32 9.81
N GLU A 141 -21.73 -13.87 10.07
CA GLU A 141 -22.36 -15.03 9.41
C GLU A 141 -22.74 -14.75 7.93
N ASP A 142 -22.36 -13.56 7.45
CA ASP A 142 -22.70 -12.99 6.15
C ASP A 142 -21.58 -13.18 5.10
N PHE A 143 -20.76 -14.23 5.21
CA PHE A 143 -19.77 -14.55 4.19
C PHE A 143 -20.36 -15.45 3.10
N LEU A 144 -20.63 -14.87 1.94
CA LEU A 144 -21.11 -15.57 0.76
C LEU A 144 -19.94 -16.04 -0.11
N GLN A 145 -19.98 -17.29 -0.55
CA GLN A 145 -18.98 -17.89 -1.44
C GLN A 145 -19.39 -17.75 -2.91
N CYS A 146 -18.49 -17.25 -3.76
CA CYS A 146 -18.77 -17.09 -5.18
C CYS A 146 -18.77 -18.46 -5.90
N PRO A 147 -19.83 -18.84 -6.64
CA PRO A 147 -19.88 -20.13 -7.33
C PRO A 147 -18.89 -20.25 -8.49
N LEU A 148 -18.38 -19.12 -8.99
CA LEU A 148 -17.49 -19.09 -10.16
C LEU A 148 -16.00 -19.14 -9.82
N CYS A 149 -15.59 -18.54 -8.70
CA CYS A 149 -14.18 -18.51 -8.29
C CYS A 149 -13.93 -19.01 -6.87
N LEU A 150 -14.98 -19.46 -6.17
CA LEU A 150 -14.95 -20.07 -4.84
C LEU A 150 -14.33 -19.21 -3.73
N ARG A 151 -14.14 -17.91 -3.97
CA ARG A 151 -13.74 -16.95 -2.93
C ARG A 151 -14.92 -16.53 -2.08
N THR A 152 -14.70 -16.39 -0.78
CA THR A 152 -15.67 -15.93 0.22
C THR A 152 -15.59 -14.42 0.42
N PHE A 153 -16.74 -13.75 0.41
CA PHE A 153 -16.84 -12.29 0.52
C PHE A 153 -17.95 -11.92 1.51
N ASN A 154 -17.88 -10.74 2.13
CA ASN A 154 -19.05 -10.20 2.83
C ASN A 154 -20.16 -9.83 1.83
N THR A 155 -21.41 -9.73 2.27
CA THR A 155 -22.58 -9.38 1.43
C THR A 155 -22.36 -8.20 0.46
N PRO A 156 -21.92 -6.99 0.90
CA PRO A 156 -21.76 -5.86 -0.01
C PRO A 156 -20.55 -6.00 -0.96
N SER A 157 -19.55 -6.82 -0.63
CA SER A 157 -18.45 -7.13 -1.54
C SER A 157 -18.83 -8.25 -2.49
N PHE A 158 -19.70 -9.18 -2.09
CA PHE A 158 -20.20 -10.26 -2.93
C PHE A 158 -20.99 -9.72 -4.13
N ASP A 159 -21.88 -8.75 -3.91
CA ASP A 159 -22.66 -8.12 -5.01
C ASP A 159 -21.77 -7.38 -6.02
N ARG A 160 -20.70 -6.72 -5.56
CA ARG A 160 -19.71 -6.10 -6.45
C ARG A 160 -18.83 -7.15 -7.13
N HIS A 161 -18.50 -8.21 -6.41
CA HIS A 161 -17.65 -9.29 -6.91
C HIS A 161 -18.32 -10.07 -8.03
N ILE A 162 -19.60 -10.47 -7.88
CA ILE A 162 -20.28 -11.35 -8.84
C ILE A 162 -20.31 -10.70 -10.24
N LYS A 163 -20.56 -9.39 -10.33
CA LYS A 163 -20.61 -8.61 -11.58
C LYS A 163 -19.29 -8.69 -12.33
N VAL A 164 -18.18 -8.44 -11.65
CA VAL A 164 -16.83 -8.49 -12.25
C VAL A 164 -16.38 -9.93 -12.48
N CYS A 165 -16.73 -10.86 -11.58
CA CYS A 165 -16.30 -12.24 -11.65
C CYS A 165 -16.86 -12.95 -12.88
N VAL A 166 -18.14 -12.74 -13.22
CA VAL A 166 -18.75 -13.28 -14.44
C VAL A 166 -17.99 -12.81 -15.68
N GLU A 167 -17.71 -11.51 -15.76
CA GLU A 167 -16.99 -10.91 -16.89
C GLU A 167 -15.57 -11.48 -17.02
N VAL A 168 -14.83 -11.56 -15.91
CA VAL A 168 -13.48 -12.13 -15.89
C VAL A 168 -13.49 -13.60 -16.31
N GLN A 169 -14.48 -14.39 -15.88
CA GLN A 169 -14.58 -15.79 -16.31
C GLN A 169 -14.92 -15.92 -17.80
N ASN A 170 -15.79 -15.07 -18.33
CA ASN A 170 -16.10 -15.05 -19.77
C ASN A 170 -14.87 -14.67 -20.60
N ARG A 171 -14.10 -13.66 -20.16
CA ARG A 171 -12.84 -13.27 -20.80
C ARG A 171 -11.77 -14.38 -20.71
N LYS A 172 -11.76 -15.20 -19.66
CA LYS A 172 -10.86 -16.36 -19.57
C LYS A 172 -11.25 -17.47 -20.55
N LYS A 173 -12.56 -17.73 -20.73
CA LYS A 173 -13.08 -18.70 -21.70
C LYS A 173 -12.86 -18.27 -23.14
N SER A 174 -12.95 -16.97 -23.43
CA SER A 174 -12.83 -16.41 -24.79
C SER A 174 -11.39 -16.18 -25.25
N LYS A 175 -10.41 -16.23 -24.34
CA LYS A 175 -9.00 -16.21 -24.73
C LYS A 175 -8.62 -17.62 -25.14
N PRO A 176 -8.21 -17.88 -26.40
CA PRO A 176 -7.51 -19.12 -26.67
C PRO A 176 -6.32 -19.16 -25.71
N SER A 177 -6.21 -20.25 -24.94
CA SER A 177 -5.02 -20.48 -24.13
C SER A 177 -3.84 -20.47 -25.09
N VAL A 178 -3.10 -19.37 -25.13
CA VAL A 178 -1.72 -19.41 -25.62
C VAL A 178 -0.95 -20.13 -24.51
N GLY A 179 -1.18 -21.45 -24.46
CA GLY A 179 -0.37 -22.40 -23.74
C GLY A 179 0.95 -22.43 -24.49
N TYR A 180 1.98 -21.91 -23.85
CA TYR A 180 3.33 -22.20 -24.23
C TYR A 180 3.58 -23.70 -23.95
N SER A 181 3.32 -24.53 -24.96
CA SER A 181 3.75 -25.93 -25.01
C SER A 181 4.99 -25.97 -25.89
N LYS A 182 6.18 -26.10 -25.31
CA LYS A 182 7.41 -26.46 -26.05
C LYS A 182 7.85 -27.86 -25.64
N SER A 183 7.31 -28.84 -26.35
CA SER A 183 7.97 -30.08 -26.77
C SER A 183 7.34 -30.35 -28.14
N ASP A 184 8.10 -30.40 -29.24
CA ASP A 184 8.94 -31.53 -29.59
C ASP A 184 10.13 -31.19 -30.51
N LYS A 185 11.12 -32.07 -30.45
CA LYS A 185 12.34 -32.14 -31.26
C LYS A 185 12.04 -32.52 -32.72
N ILE A 186 12.79 -31.96 -33.66
CA ILE A 186 13.28 -32.53 -34.93
C ILE A 186 14.71 -31.99 -35.05
N SER A 187 15.79 -32.74 -34.76
CA SER A 187 16.42 -33.88 -35.46
C SER A 187 17.14 -33.49 -36.76
N GLN A 188 18.48 -33.46 -36.67
CA GLN A 188 19.51 -33.79 -37.70
C GLN A 188 19.61 -32.84 -38.92
N GLU A 189 20.76 -32.53 -39.54
CA GLU A 189 21.98 -33.30 -39.85
C GLU A 189 23.27 -32.43 -39.83
N GLU A 190 24.40 -33.15 -39.82
CA GLU A 190 25.80 -32.71 -39.96
C GLU A 190 26.08 -31.97 -41.27
N VAL A 191 27.03 -31.01 -41.26
CA VAL A 191 28.34 -30.99 -41.97
C VAL A 191 29.20 -29.89 -41.35
#